data_AF-A0A453IPU4-F1
#
_entry.id   AF-A0A453IPU4-F1
#
_cell.length_a   1.000
_cell.length_b   1.000
_cell.length_c   1.000
_cell.angle_alpha   90.00
_cell.angle_beta   90.00
_cell.angle_gamma   90.00
#
_symmetry.space_group_name_H-M   'P 1'
#
loop_
_entity.id
_entity.type
_entity.pdbx_description
1 polymer ?
#
loop_
_entity_poly.entity_id
_entity_poly.type
_entity_poly.pdbx_seq_one_letter_code
_entity_poly.pdbx_strand_id
1 'polypeptide(L)'
;MGVALRLVGHLERWFALMGAEYAYMATDKSNEASVQLFTGRCGYSKFRTPSLLVHPVHAHRLRAPRRAAVLPLDARDAEQLYRRRFGHVELFPADIGAVLANRLSLGTFLAVVDEGFKWRGVEHFLASPPASWAVASLWDCGGVFRLEMRGASRLRRAAAAASRALDRAAKWMRVPSVPDFFRPFAGWFAYGLGGEGDDAALAAKALYVSFVN
;
A
#
# COMPACT_ATOMS: atom_id res chain seq x y z
N MET A 1 -26.20 -20.25 11.96
CA MET A 1 -24.94 -19.87 11.28
C MET A 1 -25.26 -19.28 9.91
N GLY A 2 -24.55 -18.24 9.45
CA GLY A 2 -24.87 -17.54 8.18
C GLY A 2 -24.65 -16.01 8.19
N VAL A 3 -24.04 -15.48 9.25
CA VAL A 3 -23.79 -14.04 9.40
C VAL A 3 -22.93 -13.49 8.25
N ALA A 4 -21.83 -14.17 7.91
CA ALA A 4 -20.95 -13.73 6.82
C ALA A 4 -21.69 -13.65 5.47
N LEU A 5 -22.47 -14.67 5.11
CA LEU A 5 -23.28 -14.66 3.88
C LEU A 5 -24.28 -13.50 3.87
N ARG A 6 -24.96 -13.24 5.00
CA ARG A 6 -25.87 -12.10 5.10
C ARG A 6 -25.14 -10.77 4.95
N LEU A 7 -23.95 -10.62 5.54
CA LEU A 7 -23.14 -9.40 5.42
C LEU A 7 -22.72 -9.17 3.97
N VAL A 8 -22.19 -10.21 3.30
CA VAL A 8 -21.82 -10.13 1.88
C VAL A 8 -23.02 -9.74 1.04
N GLY A 9 -24.19 -10.37 1.24
CA GLY A 9 -25.40 -10.02 0.50
C GLY A 9 -25.90 -8.59 0.75
N HIS A 10 -25.69 -8.01 1.94
CA HIS A 10 -26.01 -6.60 2.18
C HIS A 10 -25.03 -5.67 1.45
N LEU A 11 -23.74 -6.00 1.44
CA LEU A 11 -22.71 -5.24 0.73
C LEU A 11 -22.97 -5.26 -0.77
N GLU A 12 -23.27 -6.42 -1.37
CA GLU A 12 -23.58 -6.56 -2.79
C GLU A 12 -24.79 -5.73 -3.21
N ARG A 13 -25.86 -5.73 -2.40
CA ARG A 13 -27.03 -4.86 -2.64
C ARG A 13 -26.64 -3.39 -2.61
N TRP A 14 -25.79 -2.99 -1.67
CA TRP A 14 -25.31 -1.62 -1.60
C TRP A 14 -24.41 -1.27 -2.80
N PHE A 15 -23.51 -2.15 -3.22
CA PHE A 15 -22.70 -1.98 -4.43
C PHE A 15 -23.56 -1.77 -5.67
N ALA A 16 -24.61 -2.59 -5.85
CA ALA A 16 -25.55 -2.44 -6.96
C ALA A 16 -26.29 -1.10 -6.93
N LEU A 17 -26.73 -0.64 -5.74
CA LEU A 17 -27.37 0.68 -5.58
C LEU A 17 -26.41 1.84 -5.91
N MET A 18 -25.12 1.65 -5.68
CA MET A 18 -24.08 2.62 -6.02
C MET A 18 -23.60 2.51 -7.47
N GLY A 19 -24.20 1.63 -8.28
CA GLY A 19 -23.85 1.44 -9.69
C GLY A 19 -22.55 0.68 -9.93
N ALA A 20 -22.09 -0.11 -8.96
CA ALA A 20 -20.91 -0.96 -9.15
C ALA A 20 -21.23 -2.11 -10.12
N GLU A 21 -20.40 -2.24 -11.16
CA GLU A 21 -20.50 -3.33 -12.14
C GLU A 21 -19.78 -4.60 -11.66
N TYR A 22 -18.68 -4.44 -10.90
CA TYR A 22 -17.87 -5.53 -10.38
C TYR A 22 -17.64 -5.36 -8.87
N ALA A 23 -17.59 -6.48 -8.16
CA ALA A 23 -17.17 -6.54 -6.77
C ALA A 23 -15.99 -7.50 -6.65
N TYR A 24 -14.92 -7.03 -5.99
CA TYR A 24 -13.72 -7.83 -5.73
C TYR A 24 -13.59 -8.09 -4.24
N MET A 25 -13.05 -9.25 -3.90
CA MET A 25 -12.60 -9.58 -2.56
C MET A 25 -11.21 -10.17 -2.63
N ALA A 26 -10.43 -10.00 -1.57
CA ALA A 26 -9.14 -10.65 -1.42
C ALA A 26 -9.15 -11.51 -0.15
N THR A 27 -8.74 -12.76 -0.28
CA THR A 27 -8.55 -13.69 0.84
C THR A 27 -7.32 -14.54 0.59
N ASP A 28 -6.69 -15.02 1.67
CA ASP A 28 -5.63 -16.00 1.57
C ASP A 28 -6.19 -17.33 1.01
N LYS A 29 -5.41 -18.00 0.15
CA LYS A 29 -5.79 -19.27 -0.46
C LYS A 29 -6.02 -20.40 0.55
N SER A 30 -5.40 -20.31 1.73
CA SER A 30 -5.56 -21.26 2.84
C SER A 30 -6.80 -20.98 3.70
N ASN A 31 -7.48 -19.84 3.50
CA ASN A 31 -8.73 -19.55 4.19
C ASN A 31 -9.91 -20.22 3.46
N GLU A 32 -10.00 -21.54 3.62
CA GLU A 32 -11.01 -22.38 2.97
C GLU A 32 -12.44 -21.89 3.21
N ALA A 33 -12.74 -21.42 4.42
CA ALA A 33 -14.06 -20.92 4.77
C ALA A 33 -14.46 -19.68 3.94
N SER A 34 -13.56 -18.70 3.80
CA SER A 34 -13.79 -17.53 2.95
C SER A 34 -13.85 -17.93 1.47
N VAL A 35 -12.94 -18.80 1.01
CA VAL A 35 -12.94 -19.27 -0.39
C VAL A 35 -14.28 -19.92 -0.74
N GLN A 36 -14.74 -20.88 0.07
CA GLN A 36 -16.03 -21.55 -0.16
C GLN A 36 -17.23 -20.61 -0.07
N LEU A 37 -17.20 -19.64 0.85
CA LEU A 37 -18.25 -18.63 0.94
C LEU A 37 -18.39 -17.85 -0.37
N PHE A 38 -17.29 -17.25 -0.84
CA PHE A 38 -17.34 -16.36 -1.99
C PHE A 38 -17.53 -17.13 -3.30
N THR A 39 -16.78 -18.21 -3.53
CA THR A 39 -16.84 -18.94 -4.81
C THR A 39 -18.01 -19.91 -4.90
N GLY A 40 -18.41 -20.51 -3.78
CA GLY A 40 -19.49 -21.49 -3.75
C GLY A 40 -20.87 -20.90 -3.49
N ARG A 41 -20.96 -19.79 -2.74
CA ARG A 41 -22.27 -19.26 -2.28
C ARG A 41 -22.59 -17.85 -2.75
N CYS A 42 -21.58 -17.03 -3.08
CA CYS A 42 -21.77 -15.65 -3.55
C CYS A 42 -21.47 -15.47 -5.05
N GLY A 43 -21.12 -16.54 -5.78
CA GLY A 43 -20.92 -16.49 -7.23
C GLY A 43 -19.61 -15.81 -7.68
N TYR A 44 -18.63 -15.64 -6.81
CA TYR A 44 -17.33 -15.05 -7.18
C TYR A 44 -16.47 -16.06 -7.94
N SER A 45 -15.78 -15.61 -8.97
CA SER A 45 -14.74 -16.39 -9.65
C SER A 45 -13.34 -15.91 -9.27
N LYS A 46 -12.37 -16.82 -9.26
CA LYS A 46 -10.97 -16.44 -9.05
C LYS A 46 -10.52 -15.53 -10.21
N PHE A 47 -10.04 -14.34 -9.86
CA PHE A 47 -9.58 -13.34 -10.82
C PHE A 47 -8.05 -13.26 -10.89
N ARG A 48 -7.40 -12.91 -9.78
CA ARG A 48 -5.93 -12.78 -9.67
C ARG A 48 -5.43 -13.34 -8.34
N THR A 49 -4.11 -13.47 -8.21
CA THR A 49 -3.42 -13.87 -6.98
C THR A 49 -2.37 -12.81 -6.63
N PRO A 50 -2.77 -11.65 -6.07
CA PRO A 50 -1.82 -10.60 -5.72
C PRO A 50 -0.92 -11.04 -4.56
N SER A 51 0.31 -10.53 -4.54
CA SER A 51 1.21 -10.65 -3.40
C SER A 51 1.16 -9.37 -2.58
N LEU A 52 0.78 -9.48 -1.30
CA LEU A 52 0.86 -8.36 -0.37
C LEU A 52 2.22 -8.36 0.31
N LEU A 53 3.04 -7.36 0.01
CA LEU A 53 4.32 -7.15 0.68
C LEU A 53 4.08 -6.34 1.95
N VAL A 54 4.55 -6.85 3.09
CA VAL A 54 4.41 -6.20 4.39
C VAL A 54 5.79 -5.89 4.91
N HIS A 55 6.04 -4.63 5.23
CA HIS A 55 7.25 -4.23 5.94
C HIS A 55 6.92 -3.71 7.34
N PRO A 56 7.46 -4.35 8.40
CA PRO A 56 7.43 -3.78 9.73
C PRO A 56 8.29 -2.51 9.78
N VAL A 57 7.72 -1.37 10.18
CA VAL A 57 8.50 -0.14 10.36
C VAL A 57 9.27 -0.24 11.68
N HIS A 58 10.59 -0.15 11.61
CA HIS A 58 11.49 -0.26 12.75
C HIS A 58 11.92 1.14 13.23
N ALA A 59 12.49 1.23 14.44
CA ALA A 59 13.02 2.49 14.94
C ALA A 59 14.25 3.00 14.15
N HIS A 60 14.91 2.12 13.39
CA HIS A 60 16.09 2.46 12.62
C HIS A 60 15.72 3.02 11.26
N ARG A 61 16.12 4.26 11.01
CA ARG A 61 15.95 4.90 9.70
C ARG A 61 16.78 4.21 8.63
N LEU A 62 16.17 3.99 7.49
CA LEU A 62 16.82 3.50 6.30
C LEU A 62 17.58 4.64 5.61
N ARG A 63 18.71 4.29 4.98
CA ARG A 63 19.51 5.25 4.22
C ARG A 63 18.87 5.52 2.86
N ALA A 64 18.48 6.78 2.63
CA ALA A 64 17.96 7.22 1.34
C ALA A 64 19.04 7.14 0.25
N PRO A 65 18.70 6.69 -0.97
CA PRO A 65 19.57 6.83 -2.14
C PRO A 65 19.89 8.30 -2.40
N ARG A 66 21.18 8.66 -2.57
CA ARG A 66 21.59 10.05 -2.83
C ARG A 66 21.24 10.56 -4.23
N ARG A 67 21.15 9.65 -5.20
CA ARG A 67 20.88 9.96 -6.62
C ARG A 67 19.40 10.13 -6.94
N ALA A 68 18.50 9.94 -5.96
CA ALA A 68 17.07 9.98 -6.15
C ALA A 68 16.46 11.13 -5.36
N ALA A 69 15.63 11.95 -6.00
CA ALA A 69 14.82 12.97 -5.35
C ALA A 69 13.37 12.48 -5.26
N VAL A 70 12.73 12.68 -4.11
CA VAL A 70 11.31 12.37 -3.89
C VAL A 70 10.55 13.67 -3.71
N LEU A 71 9.45 13.84 -4.44
CA LEU A 71 8.59 15.00 -4.35
C LEU A 71 7.11 14.58 -4.26
N PRO A 72 6.29 15.29 -3.48
CA PRO A 72 4.84 15.10 -3.50
C PRO A 72 4.26 15.70 -4.79
N LEU A 73 3.20 15.09 -5.30
CA LEU A 73 2.36 15.61 -6.37
C LEU A 73 1.05 16.09 -5.77
N ASP A 74 0.47 17.17 -6.31
CA ASP A 74 -0.91 17.50 -6.01
C ASP A 74 -1.87 16.46 -6.62
N ALA A 75 -3.09 16.39 -6.10
CA ALA A 75 -4.06 15.37 -6.51
C ALA A 75 -4.41 15.43 -8.00
N ARG A 76 -4.42 16.62 -8.61
CA ARG A 76 -4.76 16.80 -10.03
C ARG A 76 -3.63 16.33 -10.93
N ASP A 77 -2.39 16.67 -10.59
CA ASP A 77 -1.21 16.18 -11.30
C ASP A 77 -1.06 14.65 -11.16
N ALA A 78 -1.29 14.12 -9.96
CA ALA A 78 -1.28 12.69 -9.71
C ALA A 78 -2.36 11.93 -10.50
N GLU A 79 -3.60 12.45 -10.53
CA GLU A 79 -4.69 11.86 -11.32
C GLU A 79 -4.34 11.80 -12.80
N GLN A 80 -3.85 12.90 -13.37
CA GLN A 80 -3.47 12.94 -14.78
C GLN A 80 -2.33 11.98 -15.09
N LEU A 81 -1.31 11.93 -14.23
CA LEU A 81 -0.21 10.98 -14.37
C LEU A 81 -0.74 9.54 -14.38
N TYR A 82 -1.57 9.18 -13.40
CA TYR A 82 -2.13 7.84 -13.30
C TYR A 82 -3.03 7.47 -14.46
N ARG A 83 -3.93 8.36 -14.89
CA ARG A 83 -4.78 8.09 -16.05
C ARG A 83 -3.97 7.90 -17.33
N ARG A 84 -2.96 8.74 -17.59
CA ARG A 84 -2.18 8.65 -18.83
C ARG A 84 -1.19 7.49 -18.84
N ARG A 85 -0.59 7.14 -17.70
CA ARG A 85 0.41 6.06 -17.64
C ARG A 85 -0.16 4.69 -17.30
N PHE A 86 -1.24 4.62 -16.53
CA PHE A 86 -1.79 3.36 -16.02
C PHE A 86 -3.28 3.19 -16.33
N GLY A 87 -3.94 4.11 -17.03
CA GLY A 87 -5.38 4.00 -17.35
C GLY A 87 -5.76 2.76 -18.18
N HIS A 88 -4.77 2.06 -18.74
CA HIS A 88 -4.95 0.83 -19.50
C HIS A 88 -4.81 -0.44 -18.65
N VAL A 89 -4.49 -0.34 -17.35
CA VAL A 89 -4.39 -1.52 -16.48
C VAL A 89 -5.78 -2.05 -16.12
N GLU A 90 -5.87 -3.37 -15.96
CA GLU A 90 -7.12 -4.11 -15.76
C GLU A 90 -7.95 -3.64 -14.54
N LEU A 91 -7.28 -3.11 -13.50
CA LEU A 91 -7.90 -2.60 -12.27
C LEU A 91 -7.62 -1.11 -12.08
N PHE A 92 -8.00 -0.29 -13.07
CA PHE A 92 -7.92 1.17 -12.94
C PHE A 92 -9.27 1.76 -12.49
N PRO A 93 -9.36 2.41 -11.32
CA PRO A 93 -10.61 2.99 -10.85
C PRO A 93 -10.99 4.21 -11.70
N ALA A 94 -12.23 4.22 -12.21
CA ALA A 94 -12.75 5.33 -13.00
C ALA A 94 -12.76 6.66 -12.22
N ASP A 95 -12.91 6.57 -10.90
CA ASP A 95 -12.96 7.64 -9.91
C ASP A 95 -11.62 7.84 -9.16
N ILE A 96 -10.48 7.47 -9.78
CA ILE A 96 -9.15 7.62 -9.16
C ILE A 96 -8.92 9.00 -8.52
N GLY A 97 -9.41 10.09 -9.12
CA GLY A 97 -9.33 11.44 -8.54
C GLY A 97 -9.96 11.54 -7.15
N ALA A 98 -11.10 10.88 -6.92
CA ALA A 98 -11.75 10.84 -5.61
C ALA A 98 -10.96 10.02 -4.58
N VAL A 99 -10.28 8.95 -5.02
CA VAL A 99 -9.39 8.17 -4.18
C VAL A 99 -8.18 9.01 -3.75
N LEU A 100 -7.54 9.72 -4.69
CA LEU A 100 -6.36 10.55 -4.43
C LEU A 100 -6.69 11.77 -3.56
N ALA A 101 -7.86 12.37 -3.74
CA ALA A 101 -8.33 13.51 -2.96
C ALA A 101 -8.96 13.12 -1.61
N ASN A 102 -9.08 11.84 -1.30
CA ASN A 102 -9.66 11.39 -0.04
C ASN A 102 -8.81 11.85 1.15
N ARG A 103 -9.45 12.21 2.26
CA ARG A 103 -8.75 12.60 3.51
C ARG A 103 -7.83 11.52 4.10
N LEU A 104 -8.02 10.26 3.72
CA LEU A 104 -7.17 9.13 4.13
C LEU A 104 -6.02 8.89 3.14
N SER A 105 -6.02 9.55 1.99
CA SER A 105 -4.86 9.61 1.10
C SER A 105 -3.81 10.50 1.76
N LEU A 106 -2.63 9.93 2.00
CA LEU A 106 -1.46 10.68 2.51
C LEU A 106 -0.72 11.41 1.39
N GLY A 107 -1.12 11.19 0.14
CA GLY A 107 -0.57 11.82 -1.05
C GLY A 107 0.04 10.84 -2.04
N THR A 108 0.38 11.38 -3.21
CA THR A 108 1.12 10.71 -4.27
C THR A 108 2.52 11.29 -4.33
N PHE A 109 3.51 10.41 -4.44
CA PHE A 109 4.91 10.79 -4.44
C PHE A 109 5.59 10.26 -5.69
N LEU A 110 6.37 11.13 -6.32
CA LEU A 110 7.21 10.82 -7.47
C LEU A 110 8.66 10.81 -7.01
N ALA A 111 9.38 9.74 -7.37
CA ALA A 111 10.81 9.66 -7.25
C ALA A 111 11.45 9.72 -8.64
N VAL A 112 12.51 10.50 -8.78
CA VAL A 112 13.27 10.66 -10.02
C VAL A 112 14.75 10.43 -9.76
N VAL A 113 15.42 9.75 -10.69
CA VAL A 113 16.87 9.53 -10.66
C VAL A 113 17.48 10.37 -11.78
N ASP A 114 17.60 11.67 -11.52
CA ASP A 114 18.13 12.64 -12.46
C ASP A 114 18.63 13.87 -11.70
N GLU A 115 19.93 14.15 -11.83
CA GLU A 115 20.59 15.28 -11.16
C GLU A 115 20.17 16.60 -11.83
N GLY A 116 19.25 17.31 -11.18
CA GLY A 116 18.76 18.60 -11.66
C GLY A 116 17.32 18.58 -12.18
N PHE A 117 16.61 17.46 -12.08
CA PHE A 117 15.19 17.40 -12.37
C PHE A 117 14.43 18.45 -11.55
N LYS A 118 13.56 19.21 -12.24
CA LYS A 118 12.65 20.18 -11.63
C LYS A 118 11.24 19.86 -12.09
N TRP A 119 10.35 19.69 -11.12
CA TRP A 119 8.92 19.54 -11.42
C TRP A 119 8.39 20.82 -12.08
N ARG A 120 7.82 20.67 -13.28
CA ARG A 120 7.20 21.76 -14.05
C ARG A 120 5.73 21.46 -14.38
N GLY A 121 5.12 20.56 -13.60
CA GLY A 121 3.77 20.05 -13.84
C GLY A 121 3.73 18.77 -14.67
N VAL A 122 2.59 18.08 -14.57
CA VAL A 122 2.40 16.75 -15.15
C VAL A 122 2.51 16.72 -16.68
N GLU A 123 2.04 17.75 -17.39
CA GLU A 123 2.11 17.79 -18.86
C GLU A 123 3.57 17.75 -19.36
N HIS A 124 4.45 18.52 -18.71
CA HIS A 124 5.87 18.52 -19.06
C HIS A 124 6.52 17.17 -18.77
N PHE A 125 6.20 16.57 -17.62
CA PHE A 125 6.69 15.25 -17.25
C PHE A 125 6.22 14.16 -18.23
N LEU A 126 4.98 14.22 -18.69
CA LEU A 126 4.44 13.24 -19.62
C LEU A 126 5.01 13.39 -21.02
N ALA A 127 5.30 14.63 -21.46
CA ALA A 127 5.89 14.91 -22.76
C ALA A 127 7.37 14.51 -22.83
N SER A 128 8.12 14.69 -21.74
CA SER A 128 9.55 14.37 -21.66
C SER A 128 9.91 13.88 -20.26
N PRO A 129 9.60 12.62 -19.92
CA PRO A 129 9.91 12.06 -18.61
C PRO A 129 11.43 11.95 -18.40
N PRO A 130 11.91 12.01 -17.15
CA PRO A 130 13.31 11.72 -16.83
C PRO A 130 13.63 10.26 -17.14
N ALA A 131 14.93 9.96 -17.33
CA ALA A 131 15.41 8.64 -17.74
C ALA A 131 15.00 7.51 -16.79
N SER A 132 14.84 7.79 -15.50
CA SER A 132 14.37 6.82 -14.53
C SER A 132 13.53 7.46 -13.44
N TRP A 133 12.38 6.87 -13.16
CA TRP A 133 11.43 7.37 -12.17
C TRP A 133 10.56 6.26 -11.59
N ALA A 134 9.94 6.53 -10.44
CA ALA A 134 8.91 5.70 -9.84
C ALA A 134 7.85 6.58 -9.18
N VAL A 135 6.62 6.09 -9.08
CA VAL A 135 5.51 6.75 -8.40
C VAL A 135 4.80 5.78 -7.47
N ALA A 136 4.32 6.28 -6.34
CA ALA A 136 3.45 5.55 -5.44
C ALA A 136 2.55 6.52 -4.66
N SER A 137 1.35 6.04 -4.34
CA SER A 137 0.43 6.74 -3.45
C SER A 137 0.31 5.99 -2.13
N LEU A 138 0.05 6.74 -1.06
CA LEU A 138 -0.09 6.19 0.29
C LEU A 138 -1.51 6.40 0.82
N TRP A 139 -2.04 5.38 1.48
CA TRP A 139 -3.33 5.42 2.16
C TRP A 139 -3.16 5.10 3.65
N ASP A 140 -3.77 5.90 4.53
CA ASP A 140 -3.82 5.66 5.97
C ASP A 140 -4.94 4.68 6.32
N CYS A 141 -4.58 3.42 6.55
CA CYS A 141 -5.55 2.42 7.02
C CYS A 141 -5.97 2.67 8.48
N GLY A 142 -5.18 3.42 9.27
CA GLY A 142 -5.44 3.68 10.69
C GLY A 142 -6.69 4.52 10.94
N GLY A 143 -7.11 5.31 9.96
CA GLY A 143 -8.40 6.02 9.98
C GLY A 143 -9.63 5.13 9.75
N VAL A 144 -9.44 3.86 9.40
CA VAL A 144 -10.54 2.91 9.10
C VAL A 144 -10.55 1.73 10.06
N PHE A 145 -9.39 1.08 10.27
CA PHE A 145 -9.31 -0.11 11.11
C PHE A 145 -7.96 -0.22 11.82
N ARG A 146 -7.95 -1.02 12.89
CA ARG A 146 -6.72 -1.45 13.57
C ARG A 146 -6.65 -2.97 13.57
N LEU A 147 -5.43 -3.47 13.42
CA LEU A 147 -5.09 -4.87 13.45
C LEU A 147 -4.49 -5.21 14.82
N GLU A 148 -4.73 -6.43 15.28
CA GLU A 148 -4.12 -6.95 16.49
C GLU A 148 -3.87 -8.45 16.30
N MET A 149 -2.61 -8.88 16.45
CA MET A 149 -2.28 -10.30 16.39
C MET A 149 -2.70 -10.97 17.69
N ARG A 150 -3.77 -11.77 17.62
CA ARG A 150 -4.22 -12.64 18.71
C ARG A 150 -3.71 -14.07 18.53
N GLY A 151 -3.76 -14.87 19.59
CA GLY A 151 -3.39 -16.29 19.56
C GLY A 151 -1.89 -16.60 19.74
N ALA A 152 -1.00 -15.60 19.81
CA ALA A 152 0.41 -15.84 20.13
C ALA A 152 0.61 -16.28 21.59
N SER A 153 1.40 -17.33 21.82
CA SER A 153 1.72 -17.84 23.16
C SER A 153 2.46 -16.81 24.03
N ARG A 154 2.35 -16.93 25.36
CA ARG A 154 3.04 -16.05 26.32
C ARG A 154 4.55 -15.98 26.08
N LEU A 155 5.15 -17.13 25.73
CA LEU A 155 6.57 -17.26 25.41
C LEU A 155 6.97 -16.44 24.18
N ARG A 156 6.20 -16.52 23.09
CA ARG A 156 6.44 -15.69 21.88
C ARG A 156 6.28 -14.20 22.16
N ARG A 157 5.27 -13.82 22.95
CA ARG A 157 5.06 -12.43 23.37
C ARG A 157 6.23 -11.91 24.20
N ALA A 158 6.73 -12.71 25.14
CA ALA A 158 7.88 -12.37 25.97
C ALA A 158 9.18 -12.25 25.14
N ALA A 159 9.43 -13.19 24.22
CA ALA A 159 10.58 -13.13 23.32
C ALA A 159 10.55 -11.87 22.43
N ALA A 160 9.40 -11.53 21.87
CA ALA A 160 9.23 -10.31 21.09
C ALA A 160 9.46 -9.05 21.96
N ALA A 161 8.94 -9.02 23.19
CA ALA A 161 9.17 -7.92 24.13
C ALA A 161 10.66 -7.78 24.49
N ALA A 162 11.36 -8.89 24.71
CA ALA A 162 12.79 -8.91 24.96
C ALA A 162 13.58 -8.39 23.75
N SER A 163 13.22 -8.80 22.53
CA SER A 163 13.86 -8.29 21.30
C SER A 163 13.75 -6.77 21.18
N ARG A 164 12.58 -6.20 21.52
CA ARG A 164 12.36 -4.74 21.55
C ARG A 164 13.10 -4.04 22.69
N ALA A 165 13.30 -4.70 23.83
CA ALA A 165 14.07 -4.14 24.94
C ALA A 165 15.56 -4.06 24.57
N LEU A 166 16.09 -5.14 23.97
CA LEU A 166 17.46 -5.20 23.49
C LEU A 166 17.74 -4.15 22.41
N ASP A 167 16.85 -4.01 21.43
CA ASP A 167 16.98 -3.01 20.36
C ASP A 167 16.97 -1.57 20.90
N ARG A 168 16.14 -1.29 21.91
CA ARG A 168 16.13 0.02 22.59
C ARG A 168 17.41 0.28 23.39
N ALA A 169 17.98 -0.74 24.03
CA ALA A 169 19.18 -0.62 24.85
C ALA A 169 20.47 -0.55 24.01
N ALA A 170 20.52 -1.27 22.88
CA ALA A 170 21.70 -1.43 22.05
C ALA A 170 21.46 -0.98 20.60
N LYS A 171 21.00 0.27 20.43
CA LYS A 171 20.70 0.86 19.11
C LYS A 171 21.85 0.77 18.10
N TRP A 172 23.09 0.75 18.57
CA TRP A 172 24.29 0.64 17.74
C TRP A 172 24.42 -0.71 17.01
N MET A 173 23.80 -1.78 17.54
CA MET A 173 23.82 -3.10 16.92
C MET A 173 22.79 -3.27 15.79
N ARG A 174 21.85 -2.33 15.62
CA ARG A 174 20.80 -2.37 14.57
C ARG A 174 20.07 -3.71 14.49
N VAL A 175 19.84 -4.36 15.63
CA VAL A 175 19.18 -5.66 15.68
C VAL A 175 17.73 -5.50 15.20
N PRO A 176 17.27 -6.28 14.21
CA PRO A 176 15.87 -6.26 13.81
C PRO A 176 15.00 -6.68 15.00
N SER A 177 14.19 -5.76 15.52
CA SER A 177 13.24 -6.07 16.59
C SER A 177 11.86 -6.32 16.03
N VAL A 178 11.13 -7.27 16.61
CA VAL A 178 9.76 -7.55 16.20
C VAL A 178 8.86 -6.42 16.73
N PRO A 179 8.15 -5.66 15.88
CA PRO A 179 7.24 -4.63 16.35
C PRO A 179 6.13 -5.21 17.23
N ASP A 180 5.48 -4.36 18.02
CA ASP A 180 4.46 -4.83 18.95
C ASP A 180 3.12 -5.11 18.26
N PHE A 181 3.06 -6.20 17.51
CA PHE A 181 1.84 -6.66 16.84
C PHE A 181 0.76 -7.17 17.80
N PHE A 182 1.05 -7.27 19.10
CA PHE A 182 0.11 -7.75 20.12
C PHE A 182 -0.75 -6.65 20.73
N ARG A 183 -0.54 -5.39 20.34
CA ARG A 183 -1.39 -4.25 20.64
C ARG A 183 -2.02 -3.73 19.35
N PRO A 184 -3.18 -3.04 19.40
CA PRO A 184 -3.81 -2.48 18.21
C PRO A 184 -2.85 -1.58 17.43
N PHE A 185 -2.55 -1.96 16.19
CA PHE A 185 -1.68 -1.25 15.26
C PHE A 185 -2.41 -0.96 13.95
N ALA A 186 -1.88 -0.03 13.17
CA ALA A 186 -2.31 0.24 11.81
C ALA A 186 -1.08 0.31 10.90
N GLY A 187 -1.31 0.43 9.61
CA GLY A 187 -0.24 0.61 8.63
C GLY A 187 -0.69 1.53 7.51
N TRP A 188 0.27 1.90 6.67
CA TRP A 188 -0.02 2.58 5.42
C TRP A 188 -0.07 1.56 4.30
N PHE A 189 -1.03 1.72 3.40
CA PHE A 189 -1.15 0.92 2.20
C PHE A 189 -0.59 1.70 1.02
N ALA A 190 0.50 1.21 0.43
CA ALA A 190 1.09 1.78 -0.77
C ALA A 190 0.41 1.19 -2.01
N TYR A 191 -0.08 2.03 -2.90
CA TYR A 191 -0.81 1.65 -4.11
C TYR A 191 -0.41 2.51 -5.31
N GLY A 192 -0.93 2.16 -6.50
CA GLY A 192 -0.60 2.86 -7.73
C GLY A 192 0.92 2.85 -8.01
N LEU A 193 1.56 1.72 -7.72
CA LEU A 193 2.99 1.53 -7.91
C LEU A 193 3.30 1.48 -9.41
N GLY A 194 4.21 2.34 -9.84
CA GLY A 194 4.69 2.34 -11.23
C GLY A 194 6.03 3.04 -11.36
N GLY A 195 6.63 2.95 -12.53
CA GLY A 195 7.93 3.53 -12.83
C GLY A 195 8.48 3.04 -14.14
N GLU A 196 9.51 3.70 -14.62
CA GLU A 196 10.16 3.43 -15.91
C GLU A 196 11.66 3.74 -15.80
N GLY A 197 12.46 3.08 -16.64
CA GLY A 197 13.90 3.28 -16.73
C GLY A 197 14.75 2.28 -15.93
N ASP A 198 16.05 2.24 -16.24
CA ASP A 198 17.00 1.27 -15.67
C ASP A 198 17.18 1.44 -14.15
N ASP A 199 17.09 2.67 -13.65
CA ASP A 199 17.20 3.01 -12.23
C ASP A 199 15.81 3.10 -11.54
N ALA A 200 14.72 2.57 -12.14
CA ALA A 200 13.37 2.59 -11.54
C ALA A 200 13.32 1.90 -10.17
N ALA A 201 14.07 0.81 -9.98
CA ALA A 201 14.17 0.14 -8.69
C ALA A 201 14.83 1.03 -7.62
N LEU A 202 15.79 1.88 -8.02
CA LEU A 202 16.42 2.86 -7.14
C LEU A 202 15.42 3.96 -6.75
N ALA A 203 14.63 4.45 -7.71
CA ALA A 203 13.56 5.41 -7.48
C ALA A 203 12.48 4.83 -6.53
N ALA A 204 12.04 3.59 -6.75
CA ALA A 204 11.08 2.90 -5.90
C ALA A 204 11.62 2.71 -4.48
N LYS A 205 12.93 2.39 -4.34
CA LYS A 205 13.60 2.34 -3.03
C LYS A 205 13.60 3.71 -2.35
N ALA A 206 13.78 4.80 -3.08
CA ALA A 206 13.73 6.15 -2.52
C ALA A 206 12.32 6.49 -1.99
N LEU A 207 11.26 6.18 -2.73
CA LEU A 207 9.87 6.30 -2.26
C LEU A 207 9.68 5.52 -0.96
N TYR A 208 10.02 4.25 -0.99
CA TYR A 208 9.89 3.36 0.15
C TYR A 208 10.61 3.88 1.39
N VAL A 209 11.87 4.32 1.25
CA VAL A 209 12.64 4.90 2.36
C VAL A 209 11.97 6.16 2.90
N SER A 210 11.42 7.03 2.04
CA SER A 210 10.67 8.21 2.46
C SER A 210 9.38 7.87 3.22
N PHE A 211 8.77 6.70 2.96
CA PHE A 211 7.52 6.28 3.61
C PHE A 211 7.73 5.65 4.99
N VAL A 212 8.92 5.11 5.27
CA VAL A 212 9.18 4.35 6.52
C VAL A 212 10.11 5.07 7.50
N ASN A 213 10.60 6.26 7.17
CA ASN A 213 11.56 7.06 7.96
C ASN A 213 10.92 8.19 8.78
#